data_AF-K1T2R8-F1
#
_entry.id   AF-K1T2R8-F1
#
_cell.length_a   1.000
_cell.length_b   1.000
_cell.length_c   1.000
_cell.angle_alpha   90.00
_cell.angle_beta   90.00
_cell.angle_gamma   90.00
#
_symmetry.space_group_name_H-M   'P 1'
#
loop_
_entity.id
_entity.type
_entity.pdbx_description
1 polymer ?
#
loop_
_entity_poly.entity_id
_entity_poly.type
_entity_poly.pdbx_seq_one_letter_code
_entity_poly.pdbx_strand_id
1 'polypeptide(L)'
;ATYRNFDLSLLFQGSALGSMEYKEPLYSIWGSNGGGTLEQYLDRWHPVDPNADPYDPATEWIKGYYGYTGHYPKSNSEFNRVSTSYLRLKSIEIGYTLPKFKRVSTMSLRVYANAYNLFTITGVKFVDPEHPDDDLGRMYPLNRTYTLGLSLSF
;
A
#
# COMPACT_ATOMS: atom_id res chain seq x y z
N ALA A 1 10.40 12.90 20.68
CA ALA A 1 11.73 13.23 21.23
C ALA A 1 11.98 14.72 21.07
N THR A 2 12.58 15.36 22.06
CA THR A 2 12.86 16.81 22.02
C THR A 2 14.33 17.03 22.29
N TYR A 3 15.02 17.74 21.40
CA TYR A 3 16.45 18.02 21.54
C TYR A 3 16.78 19.42 21.05
N ARG A 4 17.30 20.29 21.93
CA ARG A 4 17.78 21.65 21.60
C ARG A 4 16.83 22.44 20.66
N ASN A 5 15.56 22.52 21.06
CA ASN A 5 14.46 23.18 20.33
C ASN A 5 13.94 22.48 19.07
N PHE A 6 14.49 21.32 18.71
CA PHE A 6 13.85 20.41 17.77
C PHE A 6 12.88 19.49 18.50
N ASP A 7 11.72 19.30 17.91
CA ASP A 7 10.73 18.32 18.31
C ASP A 7 10.51 17.33 17.16
N LEU A 8 10.47 16.04 17.51
CA LEU A 8 10.22 14.95 16.59
C LEU A 8 9.13 14.06 17.18
N SER A 9 8.04 13.88 16.44
CA SER A 9 6.97 12.94 16.76
C SER A 9 6.86 11.91 15.64
N LEU A 10 6.80 10.64 16.02
CA LEU A 10 6.67 9.51 15.10
C LEU A 10 5.55 8.60 15.62
N LEU A 11 4.57 8.31 14.78
CA LEU A 11 3.50 7.37 15.08
C LEU A 11 3.56 6.20 14.10
N PHE A 12 3.97 5.04 14.62
CA PHE A 12 3.87 3.78 13.93
C PHE A 12 2.58 3.08 14.32
N GLN A 13 1.79 2.66 13.34
CA GLN A 13 0.62 1.82 13.51
C GLN A 13 0.82 0.55 12.68
N GLY A 14 0.50 -0.60 13.24
CA GLY A 14 0.51 -1.84 12.50
C GLY A 14 -0.60 -2.77 12.97
N SER A 15 -0.92 -3.72 12.11
CA SER A 15 -1.76 -4.86 12.44
C SER A 15 -1.01 -6.12 12.06
N ALA A 16 -1.10 -7.13 12.92
CA ALA A 16 -0.53 -8.45 12.72
C ALA A 16 -1.63 -9.50 12.87
N LEU A 17 -1.40 -10.71 12.31
CA LEU A 17 -2.33 -11.85 12.34
C LEU A 17 -3.57 -11.73 11.45
N GLY A 18 -3.69 -10.65 10.68
CA GLY A 18 -4.73 -10.55 9.66
C GLY A 18 -4.41 -11.41 8.44
N SER A 19 -5.45 -11.99 7.86
CA SER A 19 -5.41 -12.69 6.58
C SER A 19 -6.57 -12.22 5.73
N MET A 20 -6.34 -12.02 4.43
CA MET A 20 -7.40 -11.75 3.47
C MET A 20 -7.34 -12.74 2.32
N GLU A 21 -8.46 -12.81 1.61
CA GLU A 21 -8.59 -13.53 0.36
C GLU A 21 -8.72 -12.52 -0.78
N TYR A 22 -7.99 -12.72 -1.87
CA TYR A 22 -8.15 -11.88 -3.05
C TYR A 22 -9.50 -12.19 -3.75
N LYS A 23 -10.36 -11.16 -3.86
CA LYS A 23 -11.72 -11.23 -4.44
C LYS A 23 -11.77 -10.57 -5.83
N GLU A 24 -12.98 -10.35 -6.36
CA GLU A 24 -13.36 -10.01 -7.74
C GLU A 24 -12.31 -9.43 -8.71
N PRO A 25 -11.56 -8.34 -8.43
CA PRO A 25 -10.55 -7.85 -9.37
C PRO A 25 -9.37 -8.84 -9.53
N LEU A 26 -8.94 -9.47 -8.45
CA LEU A 26 -7.79 -10.38 -8.38
C LEU A 26 -8.19 -11.87 -8.49
N TYR A 27 -9.49 -12.14 -8.38
CA TYR A 27 -10.10 -13.43 -8.66
C TYR A 27 -10.42 -13.58 -10.15
N SER A 28 -11.00 -12.57 -10.80
CA SER A 28 -11.41 -12.66 -12.20
C SER A 28 -10.33 -12.15 -13.16
N ILE A 29 -9.66 -13.09 -13.84
CA ILE A 29 -8.61 -12.82 -14.84
C ILE A 29 -9.13 -11.94 -16.00
N TRP A 30 -10.40 -12.11 -16.33
CA TRP A 30 -11.12 -11.29 -17.29
C TRP A 30 -12.07 -10.40 -16.52
N GLY A 31 -11.89 -9.08 -16.62
CA GLY A 31 -12.83 -8.15 -16.00
C GLY A 31 -14.26 -8.51 -16.39
N SER A 32 -15.17 -8.53 -15.42
CA SER A 32 -16.59 -8.73 -15.71
C SER A 32 -17.12 -7.55 -16.54
N ASN A 33 -18.04 -7.80 -17.47
CA ASN A 33 -18.75 -6.77 -18.26
C ASN A 33 -17.86 -5.80 -19.05
N GLY A 34 -16.76 -6.27 -19.65
CA GLY A 34 -15.86 -5.42 -20.45
C GLY A 34 -14.93 -4.55 -19.60
N GLY A 35 -14.77 -4.87 -18.31
CA GLY A 35 -13.75 -4.27 -17.46
C GLY A 35 -12.33 -4.57 -17.98
N GLY A 36 -11.45 -3.58 -17.89
CA GLY A 36 -10.04 -3.72 -18.25
C GLY A 36 -9.35 -4.82 -17.44
N THR A 37 -8.42 -5.54 -18.08
CA THR A 37 -7.59 -6.54 -17.39
C THR A 37 -6.57 -5.82 -16.49
N LEU A 38 -6.36 -6.33 -15.28
CA LEU A 38 -5.32 -5.80 -14.40
C LEU A 38 -3.94 -6.12 -14.95
N GLU A 39 -2.99 -5.18 -14.81
CA GLU A 39 -1.59 -5.36 -15.20
C GLU A 39 -0.95 -6.59 -14.56
N GLN A 40 -1.42 -6.99 -13.38
CA GLN A 40 -0.97 -8.18 -12.64
C GLN A 40 -1.08 -9.47 -13.46
N TYR A 41 -2.05 -9.56 -14.36
CA TYR A 41 -2.23 -10.73 -15.19
C TYR A 41 -1.30 -10.76 -16.42
N LEU A 42 -0.44 -9.76 -16.62
CA LEU A 42 0.64 -9.87 -17.60
C LEU A 42 1.70 -10.89 -17.18
N ASP A 43 1.87 -11.13 -15.88
CA ASP A 43 2.79 -12.13 -15.32
C ASP A 43 2.14 -13.52 -15.15
N ARG A 44 1.25 -13.90 -16.07
CA ARG A 44 0.63 -15.23 -16.08
C ARG A 44 1.54 -16.24 -16.77
N TRP A 45 1.41 -17.52 -16.42
CA TRP A 45 1.93 -18.59 -17.25
C TRP A 45 1.33 -18.48 -18.64
N HIS A 46 2.14 -18.44 -19.68
CA HIS A 46 1.65 -18.35 -21.05
C HIS A 46 2.61 -19.07 -22.01
N PRO A 47 2.11 -19.58 -23.15
CA PRO A 47 2.97 -20.18 -24.15
C PRO A 47 3.88 -19.10 -24.76
N VAL A 48 5.07 -19.51 -25.19
CA VAL A 48 6.02 -18.63 -25.90
C VAL A 48 5.38 -18.09 -27.18
N ASP A 49 4.67 -18.96 -27.92
CA ASP A 49 3.81 -18.58 -29.04
C ASP A 49 2.36 -18.38 -28.55
N PRO A 50 1.80 -17.17 -28.62
CA PRO A 50 0.41 -16.89 -28.24
C PRO A 50 -0.64 -17.74 -28.97
N ASN A 51 -0.31 -18.32 -30.13
CA ASN A 51 -1.22 -19.13 -30.94
C ASN A 51 -1.00 -20.65 -30.80
N ALA A 52 -0.04 -21.08 -29.98
CA ALA A 52 0.20 -22.51 -29.74
C ALA A 52 -1.00 -23.17 -29.05
N ASP A 53 -1.23 -24.45 -29.34
CA ASP A 53 -2.26 -25.23 -28.67
C ASP A 53 -1.88 -25.44 -27.19
N PRO A 54 -2.67 -24.93 -26.23
CA PRO A 54 -2.39 -25.09 -24.81
C PRO A 54 -2.44 -26.54 -24.31
N TYR A 55 -3.09 -27.44 -25.07
CA TYR A 55 -3.23 -28.86 -24.74
C TYR A 55 -2.12 -29.73 -25.34
N ASP A 56 -1.27 -29.16 -26.20
CA ASP A 56 -0.12 -29.87 -26.74
C ASP A 56 0.99 -29.98 -25.67
N PRO A 57 1.41 -31.19 -25.29
CA PRO A 57 2.51 -31.38 -24.33
C PRO A 57 3.87 -30.85 -24.82
N ALA A 58 4.04 -30.58 -26.12
CA ALA A 58 5.26 -29.99 -26.68
C ALA A 58 5.30 -28.45 -26.58
N THR A 59 4.20 -27.80 -26.17
CA THR A 59 4.14 -26.35 -26.06
C THR A 59 5.14 -25.83 -25.03
N GLU A 60 5.99 -24.89 -25.43
CA GLU A 60 6.92 -24.22 -24.53
C GLU A 60 6.20 -23.14 -23.71
N TRP A 61 6.38 -23.18 -22.41
CA TRP A 61 5.72 -22.29 -21.46
C TRP A 61 6.70 -21.32 -20.80
N ILE A 62 6.30 -20.05 -20.72
CA ILE A 62 6.96 -19.04 -19.88
C ILE A 62 6.34 -19.10 -18.49
N LYS A 63 7.19 -19.16 -17.47
CA LYS A 63 6.75 -19.21 -16.07
C LYS A 63 6.19 -17.86 -15.64
N GLY A 64 5.02 -17.86 -14.99
CA GLY A 64 4.44 -16.69 -14.34
C GLY A 64 4.00 -16.97 -12.89
N TYR A 65 3.52 -15.95 -12.20
CA TYR A 65 2.93 -16.10 -10.86
C TYR A 65 1.47 -16.58 -10.92
N TYR A 66 0.73 -16.19 -11.96
CA TYR A 66 -0.70 -16.53 -12.13
C TYR A 66 -0.92 -17.63 -13.18
N GLY A 67 -2.03 -18.38 -13.06
CA GLY A 67 -2.38 -19.43 -14.03
C GLY A 67 -2.78 -18.89 -15.40
N TYR A 68 -2.62 -19.72 -16.44
CA TYR A 68 -2.82 -19.33 -17.85
C TYR A 68 -4.23 -18.75 -18.13
N THR A 69 -5.32 -19.49 -17.90
CA THR A 69 -6.70 -18.95 -17.86
C THR A 69 -7.69 -20.00 -17.32
N GLY A 70 -8.90 -19.56 -16.93
CA GLY A 70 -10.10 -20.41 -16.84
C GLY A 70 -10.29 -21.19 -15.55
N HIS A 71 -9.30 -21.21 -14.66
CA HIS A 71 -9.43 -21.78 -13.32
C HIS A 71 -9.06 -20.74 -12.27
N TYR A 72 -9.99 -20.51 -11.36
CA TYR A 72 -9.79 -19.63 -10.22
C TYR A 72 -9.05 -20.36 -9.11
N PRO A 73 -8.13 -19.70 -8.38
CA PRO A 73 -7.56 -20.29 -7.18
C PRO A 73 -8.71 -20.60 -6.20
N LYS A 74 -8.70 -21.79 -5.59
CA LYS A 74 -9.72 -22.13 -4.59
C LYS A 74 -9.64 -21.16 -3.43
N SER A 75 -10.78 -20.68 -2.97
CA SER A 75 -10.90 -19.74 -1.84
C SER A 75 -10.19 -20.22 -0.58
N ASN A 76 -10.24 -21.53 -0.30
CA ASN A 76 -9.58 -22.16 0.83
C ASN A 76 -8.11 -22.58 0.58
N SER A 77 -7.43 -22.05 -0.44
CA SER A 77 -6.01 -22.35 -0.68
C SER A 77 -5.08 -21.30 -0.08
N GLU A 78 -3.91 -21.72 0.40
CA GLU A 78 -2.84 -20.82 0.85
C GLU A 78 -2.41 -19.84 -0.25
N PHE A 79 -2.57 -20.22 -1.52
CA PHE A 79 -2.31 -19.33 -2.64
C PHE A 79 -3.25 -18.11 -2.68
N ASN A 80 -4.52 -18.27 -2.26
CA ASN A 80 -5.49 -17.18 -2.26
C ASN A 80 -5.51 -16.41 -0.93
N ARG A 81 -5.08 -17.05 0.17
CA ARG A 81 -4.98 -16.38 1.48
C ARG A 81 -3.62 -15.71 1.63
N VAL A 82 -3.63 -14.39 1.66
CA VAL A 82 -2.43 -13.59 1.93
C VAL A 82 -2.51 -12.93 3.30
N SER A 83 -1.37 -12.78 3.97
CA SER A 83 -1.34 -12.06 5.23
C SER A 83 -1.50 -10.57 5.01
N THR A 84 -2.43 -9.96 5.73
CA THR A 84 -2.62 -8.50 5.79
C THR A 84 -1.76 -7.84 6.86
N SER A 85 -0.72 -8.53 7.33
CA SER A 85 0.21 -7.94 8.28
C SER A 85 0.88 -6.72 7.64
N TYR A 86 0.81 -5.59 8.33
CA TYR A 86 1.43 -4.34 7.88
C TYR A 86 1.95 -3.53 9.05
N LEU A 87 2.97 -2.72 8.75
CA LEU A 87 3.47 -1.67 9.63
C LEU A 87 3.53 -0.37 8.83
N ARG A 88 2.83 0.65 9.31
CA ARG A 88 2.69 1.96 8.67
C ARG A 88 3.24 3.06 9.56
N LEU A 89 4.04 3.94 8.98
CA LEU A 89 4.36 5.23 9.57
C LEU A 89 3.19 6.18 9.26
N LYS A 90 2.26 6.28 10.22
CA LYS A 90 0.99 7.00 10.05
C LYS A 90 1.20 8.50 10.09
N SER A 91 2.00 8.98 11.04
CA SER A 91 2.40 10.38 11.08
C SER A 91 3.85 10.54 11.50
N ILE A 92 4.52 11.48 10.83
CA ILE A 92 5.82 12.02 11.24
C ILE A 92 5.65 13.53 11.33
N GLU A 93 6.06 14.10 12.45
CA GLU A 93 6.11 15.54 12.65
C GLU A 93 7.50 15.94 13.09
N ILE A 94 8.07 16.92 12.41
CA ILE A 94 9.34 17.54 12.77
C ILE A 94 9.06 19.03 12.95
N GLY A 95 9.26 19.52 14.16
CA GLY A 95 9.16 20.94 14.49
C GLY A 95 10.49 21.51 14.96
N TYR A 96 10.67 22.79 14.69
CA TYR A 96 11.74 23.59 15.27
C TYR A 96 11.14 24.84 15.89
N THR A 97 11.37 25.00 17.19
CA THR A 97 10.98 26.19 17.94
C THR A 97 12.14 27.17 17.95
N LEU A 98 11.92 28.38 17.44
CA LEU A 98 12.95 29.40 17.42
C LEU A 98 13.24 29.89 18.85
N PRO A 99 14.51 30.08 19.23
CA PRO A 99 14.87 30.60 20.54
C PRO A 99 14.34 32.02 20.71
N LYS A 100 13.87 32.35 21.91
CA LYS A 100 13.31 33.67 22.22
C LYS A 100 14.35 34.76 22.01
N PHE A 101 14.03 35.75 21.17
CA PHE A 101 14.83 36.96 21.03
C PHE A 101 14.56 37.90 22.20
N LYS A 102 15.62 38.43 22.84
CA LYS A 102 15.53 39.36 23.97
C LYS A 102 14.65 40.60 23.71
N ARG A 103 14.43 40.97 22.45
CA ARG A 103 13.62 42.12 22.03
C ARG A 103 12.12 41.81 21.90
N VAL A 104 11.74 40.53 21.81
CA VAL A 104 10.36 40.07 21.60
C VAL A 104 10.07 38.81 22.44
N SER A 105 10.31 38.91 23.75
CA SER A 105 10.30 37.77 24.70
C SER A 105 8.94 37.07 24.86
N THR A 106 7.85 37.72 24.46
CA THR A 106 6.48 37.19 24.51
C THR A 106 6.17 36.28 23.32
N MET A 107 6.79 36.49 22.16
CA MET A 107 6.49 35.69 20.97
C MET A 107 7.28 34.37 20.95
N SER A 108 6.58 33.27 20.69
CA SER A 108 7.16 31.96 20.38
C SER A 108 6.78 31.59 18.94
N LEU A 109 7.77 31.28 18.12
CA LEU A 109 7.60 30.89 16.73
C LEU A 109 8.07 29.46 16.55
N ARG A 110 7.16 28.57 16.14
CA ARG A 110 7.45 27.18 15.81
C ARG A 110 7.14 26.93 14.34
N VAL A 111 8.13 26.45 13.60
CA VAL A 111 7.96 25.95 12.24
C VAL A 111 7.87 24.45 12.31
N TYR A 112 6.87 23.84 11.68
CA TYR A 112 6.69 22.40 11.70
C TYR A 112 6.37 21.86 10.30
N ALA A 113 6.88 20.66 10.04
CA ALA A 113 6.56 19.87 8.88
C ALA A 113 5.93 18.56 9.38
N ASN A 114 4.75 18.24 8.85
CA ASN A 114 4.06 16.99 9.14
C ASN A 114 3.89 16.21 7.83
N ALA A 115 4.08 14.90 7.88
CA ALA A 115 3.69 14.02 6.80
C ALA A 115 2.84 12.87 7.32
N TYR A 116 1.80 12.53 6.56
CA TYR A 116 0.83 11.49 6.88
C TYR A 116 0.89 10.36 5.88
N ASN A 117 0.80 9.11 6.36
CA ASN A 117 0.91 7.87 5.58
C ASN A 117 2.20 7.79 4.73
N LEU A 118 3.33 8.26 5.28
CA LEU A 118 4.59 8.39 4.53
C LEU A 118 5.05 7.05 3.94
N PHE A 119 4.95 5.99 4.74
CA PHE A 119 5.51 4.69 4.40
C PHE A 119 4.69 3.55 5.01
N THR A 120 4.47 2.48 4.23
CA THR A 120 3.80 1.25 4.66
C THR A 120 4.65 0.05 4.25
N ILE A 121 5.04 -0.77 5.21
CA ILE A 121 5.62 -2.09 5.00
C ILE A 121 4.46 -3.07 5.03
N THR A 122 4.22 -3.77 3.92
CA THR A 122 3.23 -4.84 3.87
C THR A 122 3.66 -5.93 2.90
N GLY A 123 3.28 -7.17 3.21
CA GLY A 123 3.42 -8.30 2.28
C GLY A 123 2.27 -8.38 1.27
N VAL A 124 1.20 -7.61 1.49
CA VAL A 124 0.08 -7.51 0.54
C VAL A 124 0.54 -6.74 -0.69
N LYS A 125 0.28 -7.32 -1.86
CA LYS A 125 0.48 -6.64 -3.12
C LYS A 125 -0.89 -6.12 -3.59
N PHE A 126 -0.90 -4.90 -4.13
CA PHE A 126 -2.03 -4.32 -4.87
C PHE A 126 -3.28 -3.89 -4.08
N VAL A 127 -3.40 -4.22 -2.79
CA VAL A 127 -4.52 -3.79 -1.92
C VAL A 127 -3.96 -3.07 -0.69
N ASP A 128 -4.67 -2.05 -0.19
CA ASP A 128 -4.32 -1.42 1.08
C ASP A 128 -4.62 -2.38 2.25
N PRO A 129 -3.61 -2.79 3.04
CA PRO A 129 -3.81 -3.76 4.13
C PRO A 129 -4.68 -3.23 5.29
N GLU A 130 -4.97 -1.92 5.36
CA GLU A 130 -5.97 -1.36 6.30
C GLU A 130 -7.42 -1.59 5.87
N HIS A 131 -7.67 -1.81 4.58
CA HIS A 131 -9.00 -2.04 4.00
C HIS A 131 -9.01 -3.31 3.13
N PRO A 132 -8.65 -4.47 3.70
CA PRO A 132 -8.39 -5.69 2.92
C PRO A 132 -9.64 -6.30 2.27
N ASP A 133 -10.82 -6.03 2.82
CA ASP A 133 -12.10 -6.58 2.35
C ASP A 133 -13.05 -5.52 1.78
N ASP A 134 -12.69 -4.22 1.87
CA ASP A 134 -13.57 -3.14 1.38
C ASP A 134 -13.49 -3.01 -0.14
N ASP A 135 -14.68 -2.91 -0.74
CA ASP A 135 -14.92 -2.86 -2.19
C ASP A 135 -14.15 -3.92 -2.99
N LEU A 136 -14.02 -5.13 -2.43
CA LEU A 136 -13.35 -6.27 -3.07
C LEU A 136 -11.87 -6.00 -3.44
N GLY A 137 -11.22 -5.07 -2.73
CA GLY A 137 -9.84 -4.67 -3.01
C GLY A 137 -9.70 -3.60 -4.11
N ARG A 138 -10.79 -2.94 -4.50
CA ARG A 138 -10.82 -1.82 -5.48
C ARG A 138 -10.57 -0.46 -4.83
N MET A 139 -10.45 -0.41 -3.51
CA MET A 139 -10.29 0.84 -2.79
C MET A 139 -8.91 1.47 -3.07
N TYR A 140 -8.92 2.75 -3.43
CA TYR A 140 -7.69 3.51 -3.65
C TYR A 140 -6.86 3.58 -2.35
N PRO A 141 -5.53 3.47 -2.45
CA PRO A 141 -4.65 3.59 -1.29
C PRO A 141 -4.81 4.97 -0.65
N LEU A 142 -4.61 5.03 0.65
CA LEU A 142 -4.67 6.28 1.38
C LEU A 142 -3.67 7.31 0.84
N ASN A 143 -4.13 8.56 0.72
CA ASN A 143 -3.29 9.66 0.25
C ASN A 143 -2.10 9.91 1.18
N ARG A 144 -0.95 10.23 0.57
CA ARG A 144 0.21 10.76 1.27
C ARG A 144 0.10 12.28 1.32
N THR A 145 0.01 12.83 2.52
CA THR A 145 -0.14 14.28 2.71
C THR A 145 1.13 14.83 3.32
N TYR A 146 1.63 15.93 2.77
CA TYR A 146 2.74 16.71 3.32
C TYR A 146 2.22 18.10 3.67
N THR A 147 2.39 18.48 4.93
CA THR A 147 1.93 19.76 5.47
C THR A 147 3.10 20.52 6.01
N LEU A 148 3.26 21.77 5.58
CA LEU A 148 4.21 22.73 6.13
C LEU A 148 3.40 23.81 6.85
N GLY A 149 3.72 24.04 8.12
CA GLY A 149 2.96 24.94 8.98
C GLY A 149 3.85 25.81 9.86
N LEU A 150 3.29 26.93 10.29
CA LEU A 150 3.92 27.88 11.18
C LEU A 150 2.94 28.20 12.31
N SER A 151 3.40 28.06 13.55
CA SER A 151 2.63 28.33 14.76
C SER A 151 3.26 29.51 15.49
N LEU A 152 2.46 30.55 15.69
CA LEU A 152 2.84 31.75 16.44
C LEU A 152 2.03 31.79 17.74
N SER A 153 2.70 31.99 18.87
CA SER A 153 2.07 32.18 20.18
C SER A 153 2.56 33.48 20.82
N PHE A 154 1.69 34.17 21.56
CA PHE A 154 1.90 35.48 22.18
C PHE A 154 1.94 35.39 23.71
#